data_AF-A0A1G3KKA1-F1
#
_entry.id   AF-A0A1G3KKA1-F1
#
_cell.length_a   1.000
_cell.length_b   1.000
_cell.length_c   1.000
_cell.angle_alpha   90.00
_cell.angle_beta   90.00
_cell.angle_gamma   90.00
#
_symmetry.space_group_name_H-M   'P 1'
#
loop_
_entity.id
_entity.type
_entity.pdbx_description
1 polymer ?
#
loop_
_entity_poly.entity_id
_entity_poly.type
_entity_poly.pdbx_seq_one_letter_code
_entity_poly.pdbx_strand_id
1 'polypeptide(L)'
;MYRYFADRDSLFLAIRDSELANFADRLEMEFATYDDAEKRLIAVADRAFDFSRDQIAAFGMNSLFLFWFDTAGTQNGAPIRDTAPAAARIHAFFEQAVSSVMAPSSHQNSNIQSAVGALMASISGAVLLPRGSDHDDFPDGCIILRDIVEALICRWQATWEPTH
;
A
#
# COMPACT_ATOMS: atom_id res chain seq x y z
N MET A 1 -8.43 30.47 -7.04
CA MET A 1 -7.96 29.14 -7.49
C MET A 1 -6.82 29.28 -8.49
N TYR A 2 -7.03 29.84 -9.69
CA TYR A 2 -5.98 30.00 -10.72
C TYR A 2 -4.77 30.88 -10.35
N ARG A 3 -4.91 31.73 -9.32
CA ARG A 3 -3.79 32.50 -8.74
C ARG A 3 -2.78 31.63 -7.97
N TYR A 4 -3.22 30.47 -7.46
CA TYR A 4 -2.43 29.58 -6.60
C TYR A 4 -2.14 28.23 -7.27
N PHE A 5 -2.98 27.81 -8.21
CA PHE A 5 -2.84 26.58 -8.98
C PHE A 5 -2.96 26.95 -10.46
N ALA A 6 -1.95 26.63 -11.27
CA ALA A 6 -1.90 27.05 -12.67
C ALA A 6 -3.09 26.51 -13.48
N ASP A 7 -3.53 25.29 -13.15
CA ASP A 7 -4.61 24.58 -13.79
C ASP A 7 -5.25 23.56 -12.82
N ARG A 8 -6.26 22.86 -13.34
CA ARG A 8 -6.94 21.78 -12.62
C ARG A 8 -5.95 20.71 -12.13
N ASP A 9 -5.00 20.31 -12.96
CA ASP A 9 -4.11 19.19 -12.68
C ASP A 9 -3.14 19.55 -11.54
N SER A 10 -2.62 20.76 -11.52
CA SER A 10 -1.79 21.30 -10.43
C SER A 10 -2.55 21.38 -9.09
N LEU A 11 -3.86 21.63 -9.11
CA LEU A 11 -4.70 21.56 -7.91
C LEU A 11 -4.86 20.11 -7.43
N PHE A 12 -5.12 19.16 -8.33
CA PHE A 12 -5.23 17.75 -7.98
C PHE A 12 -3.91 17.18 -7.45
N LEU A 13 -2.78 17.54 -8.06
CA LEU A 13 -1.46 17.15 -7.58
C LEU A 13 -1.16 17.71 -6.18
N ALA A 14 -1.50 18.96 -5.92
CA ALA A 14 -1.29 19.55 -4.59
C ALA A 14 -2.17 18.88 -3.50
N ILE A 15 -3.42 18.56 -3.82
CA ILE A 15 -4.30 17.81 -2.90
C ILE A 15 -3.70 16.43 -2.64
N ARG A 16 -3.33 15.69 -3.70
CA ARG A 16 -2.70 14.38 -3.61
C ARG A 16 -1.43 14.42 -2.74
N ASP A 17 -0.53 15.36 -2.99
CA ASP A 17 0.73 15.47 -2.25
C ASP A 17 0.49 15.79 -0.77
N SER A 18 -0.52 16.62 -0.46
CA SER A 18 -0.93 16.89 0.92
C SER A 18 -1.50 15.63 1.59
N GLU A 19 -2.36 14.88 0.91
CA GLU A 19 -2.94 13.64 1.43
C GLU A 19 -1.86 12.57 1.67
N LEU A 20 -0.84 12.52 0.80
CA LEU A 20 0.30 11.64 0.99
C LEU A 20 1.17 12.01 2.17
N ALA A 21 1.42 13.30 2.39
CA ALA A 21 2.16 13.75 3.54
C ALA A 21 1.43 13.37 4.84
N ASN A 22 0.12 13.61 4.89
CA ASN A 22 -0.74 13.22 6.01
C ASN A 22 -0.71 11.70 6.24
N PHE A 23 -0.75 10.90 5.16
CA PHE A 23 -0.68 9.46 5.26
C PHE A 23 0.68 8.96 5.76
N ALA A 24 1.78 9.52 5.23
CA ALA A 24 3.14 9.20 5.67
C ALA A 24 3.33 9.50 7.17
N ASP A 25 2.82 10.62 7.66
CA ASP A 25 2.91 10.99 9.07
C ASP A 25 2.09 10.05 9.95
N ARG A 26 0.93 9.56 9.47
CA ARG A 26 0.15 8.53 10.17
C ARG A 26 0.88 7.19 10.20
N LEU A 27 1.50 6.77 9.09
CA LEU A 27 2.30 5.56 9.07
C LEU A 27 3.46 5.62 10.07
N GLU A 28 4.13 6.77 10.17
CA GLU A 28 5.20 6.97 11.15
C GLU A 28 4.71 6.78 12.60
N MET A 29 3.52 7.30 12.91
CA MET A 29 2.89 7.09 14.22
C MET A 29 2.55 5.62 14.48
N GLU A 30 1.97 4.90 13.51
CA GLU A 30 1.69 3.46 13.64
C GLU A 30 2.97 2.66 13.86
N PHE A 31 4.02 2.99 13.10
CA PHE A 31 5.33 2.36 13.21
C PHE A 31 5.93 2.49 14.61
N ALA A 32 5.80 3.68 15.22
CA ALA A 32 6.28 3.95 16.56
C ALA A 32 5.41 3.33 17.68
N THR A 33 4.16 2.94 17.37
CA THR A 33 3.20 2.45 18.37
C THR A 33 3.40 0.96 18.71
N TYR A 34 3.81 0.15 17.73
CA TYR A 34 3.90 -1.30 17.89
C TYR A 34 5.34 -1.78 17.92
N ASP A 35 5.76 -2.41 19.03
CA ASP A 35 7.08 -3.06 19.14
C ASP A 35 7.16 -4.38 18.35
N ASP A 36 6.04 -5.10 18.30
CA ASP A 36 5.91 -6.38 17.60
C ASP A 36 5.81 -6.18 16.08
N ALA A 37 6.66 -6.90 15.33
CA ALA A 37 6.79 -6.72 13.88
C ALA A 37 5.53 -7.11 13.10
N GLU A 38 4.83 -8.18 13.52
CA GLU A 38 3.59 -8.63 12.87
C GLU A 38 2.47 -7.64 13.11
N LYS A 39 2.26 -7.23 14.37
CA LYS A 39 1.26 -6.20 14.72
C LYS A 39 1.52 -4.89 14.00
N ARG A 40 2.78 -4.50 13.86
CA ARG A 40 3.17 -3.30 13.12
C ARG A 40 2.81 -3.42 11.64
N LEU A 41 3.12 -4.54 11.00
CA LEU A 41 2.76 -4.79 9.60
C LEU A 41 1.24 -4.79 9.39
N ILE A 42 0.48 -5.41 10.28
CA ILE A 42 -0.99 -5.40 10.23
C ILE A 42 -1.52 -3.98 10.38
N ALA A 43 -1.01 -3.19 11.34
CA ALA A 43 -1.42 -1.80 11.53
C ALA A 43 -1.12 -0.93 10.29
N VAL A 44 0.02 -1.13 9.65
CA VAL A 44 0.38 -0.47 8.39
C VAL A 44 -0.58 -0.85 7.26
N ALA A 45 -0.93 -2.13 7.14
CA ALA A 45 -1.88 -2.62 6.15
C ALA A 45 -3.30 -2.07 6.38
N ASP A 46 -3.79 -2.10 7.62
CA ASP A 46 -5.10 -1.53 8.00
C ASP A 46 -5.13 -0.02 7.71
N ARG A 47 -4.07 0.71 8.07
CA ARG A 47 -3.98 2.15 7.82
C ARG A 47 -3.97 2.47 6.32
N ALA A 48 -3.30 1.67 5.52
CA ALA A 48 -3.27 1.80 4.06
C ALA A 48 -4.62 1.46 3.41
N PHE A 49 -5.35 0.49 3.95
CA PHE A 49 -6.70 0.14 3.54
C PHE A 49 -7.67 1.28 3.79
N ASP A 50 -7.67 1.85 5.00
CA ASP A 50 -8.50 3.00 5.36
C ASP A 50 -8.21 4.19 4.46
N PHE A 51 -6.93 4.53 4.28
CA PHE A 51 -6.52 5.61 3.39
C PHE A 51 -7.03 5.37 1.96
N SER A 52 -6.86 4.16 1.43
CA SER A 52 -7.30 3.82 0.07
C SER A 52 -8.82 3.94 -0.10
N ARG A 53 -9.60 3.51 0.91
CA ARG A 53 -11.06 3.67 0.91
C ARG A 53 -11.48 5.13 0.96
N ASP A 54 -10.83 5.94 1.81
CA ASP A 54 -11.11 7.37 1.93
C ASP A 54 -10.81 8.11 0.62
N GLN A 55 -9.67 7.78 -0.03
CA GLN A 55 -9.31 8.37 -1.32
C GLN A 55 -10.30 8.00 -2.44
N ILE A 56 -10.75 6.74 -2.48
CA ILE A 56 -11.78 6.31 -3.45
C ILE A 56 -13.09 7.05 -3.18
N ALA A 57 -13.51 7.17 -1.92
CA ALA A 57 -14.74 7.85 -1.57
C ALA A 57 -14.69 9.36 -1.90
N ALA A 58 -13.55 10.01 -1.64
CA ALA A 58 -13.38 11.45 -1.83
C ALA A 58 -13.10 11.84 -3.29
N PHE A 59 -12.31 11.04 -4.02
CA PHE A 59 -11.78 11.40 -5.33
C PHE A 59 -12.11 10.41 -6.45
N GLY A 60 -12.79 9.30 -6.13
CA GLY A 60 -13.08 8.23 -7.10
C GLY A 60 -11.84 7.46 -7.55
N MET A 61 -10.71 7.60 -6.85
CA MET A 61 -9.43 7.02 -7.23
C MET A 61 -8.70 6.44 -6.02
N ASN A 62 -8.03 5.31 -6.21
CA ASN A 62 -7.10 4.80 -5.22
C ASN A 62 -5.74 5.49 -5.42
N SER A 63 -5.55 6.63 -4.76
CA SER A 63 -4.28 7.38 -4.84
C SER A 63 -3.10 6.51 -4.43
N LEU A 64 -3.25 5.64 -3.41
CA LEU A 64 -2.22 4.69 -2.97
C LEU A 64 -1.72 3.86 -4.17
N PHE A 65 -2.63 3.38 -5.01
CA PHE A 65 -2.27 2.53 -6.16
C PHE A 65 -1.72 3.31 -7.35
N LEU A 66 -2.08 4.59 -7.52
CA LEU A 66 -1.52 5.46 -8.57
C LEU A 66 -0.02 5.78 -8.36
N PHE A 67 0.53 5.54 -7.16
CA PHE A 67 1.97 5.62 -6.89
C PHE A 67 2.78 4.46 -7.47
N TRP A 68 2.13 3.32 -7.71
CA TRP A 68 2.80 2.06 -8.07
C TRP A 68 2.22 1.37 -9.30
N PHE A 69 1.14 1.89 -9.87
CA PHE A 69 0.70 1.48 -11.19
C PHE A 69 1.69 2.02 -12.22
N ASP A 70 2.34 1.10 -12.94
CA ASP A 70 2.90 1.41 -14.24
C ASP A 70 1.71 1.88 -15.09
N THR A 71 1.55 3.20 -15.23
CA THR A 71 0.55 3.75 -16.13
C THR A 71 0.99 3.45 -17.56
N ALA A 72 0.85 2.20 -17.98
CA ALA A 72 1.02 1.73 -19.35
C ALA A 72 -0.02 2.32 -20.33
N GLY A 73 -0.66 3.43 -19.95
CA GLY A 73 -1.60 4.19 -20.76
C GLY A 73 -1.34 5.71 -20.79
N THR A 74 -0.37 6.24 -20.03
CA THR A 74 0.07 7.63 -20.18
C THR A 74 1.23 7.68 -21.17
N GLN A 75 1.13 8.64 -22.10
CA GLN A 75 1.89 8.71 -23.34
C GLN A 75 3.42 8.57 -23.08
N ASN A 76 4.02 7.50 -23.61
CA ASN A 76 5.47 7.23 -23.79
C ASN A 76 6.07 5.99 -23.08
N GLY A 77 5.29 5.16 -22.38
CA GLY A 77 5.73 3.80 -21.99
C GLY A 77 6.97 3.75 -21.09
N ALA A 78 7.32 4.85 -20.43
CA ALA A 78 8.32 4.88 -19.38
C ALA A 78 7.61 4.75 -18.03
N PRO A 79 8.10 3.91 -17.10
CA PRO A 79 7.51 3.79 -15.78
C PRO A 79 7.54 5.16 -15.10
N ILE A 80 6.36 5.71 -14.79
CA ILE A 80 6.25 6.96 -14.06
C ILE A 80 6.62 6.66 -12.61
N ARG A 81 7.76 7.21 -12.17
CA ARG A 81 8.11 7.23 -10.74
C ARG A 81 7.41 8.41 -10.09
N ASP A 82 6.70 8.19 -9.00
CA ASP A 82 6.18 9.31 -8.22
C ASP A 82 7.32 10.07 -7.55
N THR A 83 7.43 11.37 -7.83
CA THR A 83 8.47 12.26 -7.30
C THR A 83 8.04 13.01 -6.05
N ALA A 84 6.83 12.77 -5.53
CA ALA A 84 6.38 13.37 -4.28
C ALA A 84 7.28 12.90 -3.13
N PRO A 85 7.81 13.81 -2.29
CA PRO A 85 8.68 13.44 -1.17
C PRO A 85 8.07 12.41 -0.21
N ALA A 86 6.75 12.47 -0.02
CA ALA A 86 6.02 11.54 0.83
C ALA A 86 5.96 10.12 0.24
N ALA A 87 5.98 9.95 -1.09
CA ALA A 87 5.91 8.64 -1.74
C ALA A 87 7.13 7.77 -1.37
N ALA A 88 8.33 8.35 -1.34
CA ALA A 88 9.54 7.65 -0.92
C ALA A 88 9.48 7.23 0.56
N ARG A 89 8.93 8.08 1.45
CA ARG A 89 8.73 7.75 2.87
C ARG A 89 7.76 6.58 3.04
N ILE A 90 6.63 6.63 2.34
CA ILE A 90 5.61 5.56 2.38
C ILE A 90 6.22 4.25 1.91
N HIS A 91 6.95 4.25 0.79
CA HIS A 91 7.64 3.05 0.29
C HIS A 91 8.61 2.47 1.33
N ALA A 92 9.42 3.32 1.96
CA ALA A 92 10.35 2.90 3.00
C ALA A 92 9.62 2.29 4.22
N PHE A 93 8.46 2.83 4.60
CA PHE A 93 7.62 2.22 5.64
C PHE A 93 7.15 0.82 5.23
N PHE A 94 6.63 0.62 4.02
CA PHE A 94 6.23 -0.71 3.58
C PHE A 94 7.39 -1.70 3.52
N GLU A 95 8.52 -1.29 2.95
CA GLU A 95 9.74 -2.12 2.93
C GLU A 95 10.19 -2.49 4.34
N GLN A 96 10.20 -1.55 5.27
CA GLN A 96 10.63 -1.79 6.64
C GLN A 96 9.67 -2.71 7.39
N ALA A 97 8.34 -2.55 7.20
CA ALA A 97 7.34 -3.41 7.83
C ALA A 97 7.50 -4.86 7.36
N VAL A 98 7.60 -5.06 6.04
CA VAL A 98 7.74 -6.39 5.45
C VAL A 98 9.10 -7.00 5.82
N SER A 99 10.19 -6.24 5.73
CA SER A 99 11.52 -6.75 6.08
C SER A 99 11.63 -7.18 7.54
N SER A 100 10.83 -6.61 8.44
CA SER A 100 10.84 -6.93 9.87
C SER A 100 10.21 -8.30 10.18
N VAL A 101 9.35 -8.82 9.29
CA VAL A 101 8.68 -10.13 9.48
C VAL A 101 9.30 -11.24 8.62
N MET A 102 10.06 -10.89 7.58
CA MET A 102 10.69 -11.87 6.69
C MET A 102 11.84 -12.62 7.37
N ALA A 103 11.91 -13.94 7.14
CA ALA A 103 13.03 -14.74 7.62
C ALA A 103 14.37 -14.29 6.98
N PRO A 104 15.49 -14.32 7.75
CA PRO A 104 16.81 -14.05 7.19
C PRO A 104 17.14 -15.05 6.08
N SER A 105 17.39 -14.58 4.86
CA SER A 105 17.77 -15.43 3.73
C SER A 105 18.83 -14.76 2.87
N SER A 106 19.65 -15.56 2.17
CA SER A 106 20.67 -15.07 1.24
C SER A 106 20.10 -14.27 0.05
N HIS A 107 18.77 -14.34 -0.17
CA HIS A 107 18.04 -13.66 -1.25
C HIS A 107 17.13 -12.51 -0.76
N GLN A 108 17.37 -11.98 0.44
CA GLN A 108 16.49 -11.01 1.11
C GLN A 108 16.12 -9.79 0.24
N ASN A 109 17.09 -9.21 -0.48
CA ASN A 109 16.88 -8.01 -1.28
C ASN A 109 16.05 -8.23 -2.56
N SER A 110 16.11 -9.41 -3.19
CA SER A 110 15.25 -9.73 -4.34
C SER A 110 13.84 -10.15 -3.93
N ASN A 111 13.68 -10.60 -2.69
CA ASN A 111 12.39 -11.07 -2.15
C ASN A 111 11.56 -9.92 -1.54
N ILE A 112 12.22 -8.90 -0.96
CA ILE A 112 11.52 -7.79 -0.28
C ILE A 112 10.61 -6.99 -1.20
N GLN A 113 11.06 -6.66 -2.42
CA GLN A 113 10.27 -5.88 -3.38
C GLN A 113 9.02 -6.64 -3.82
N SER A 114 9.16 -7.94 -4.09
CA SER A 114 8.04 -8.81 -4.43
C SER A 114 7.05 -8.94 -3.27
N ALA A 115 7.54 -9.02 -2.03
CA ALA A 115 6.71 -9.10 -0.84
C ALA A 115 5.94 -7.79 -0.57
N VAL A 116 6.60 -6.63 -0.71
CA VAL A 116 5.94 -5.31 -0.68
C VAL A 116 4.88 -5.21 -1.79
N GLY A 117 5.21 -5.60 -3.01
CA GLY A 117 4.27 -5.64 -4.13
C GLY A 117 3.04 -6.52 -3.85
N ALA A 118 3.25 -7.71 -3.26
CA ALA A 118 2.17 -8.60 -2.87
C ALA A 118 1.25 -7.94 -1.83
N LEU A 119 1.83 -7.34 -0.78
CA LEU A 119 1.06 -6.65 0.26
C LEU A 119 0.21 -5.51 -0.32
N MET A 120 0.78 -4.67 -1.16
CA MET A 120 0.06 -3.55 -1.79
C MET A 120 -1.05 -4.04 -2.72
N ALA A 121 -0.81 -5.12 -3.48
CA ALA A 121 -1.83 -5.73 -4.31
C ALA A 121 -2.99 -6.30 -3.46
N SER A 122 -2.68 -6.92 -2.32
CA SER A 122 -3.68 -7.41 -1.37
C SER A 122 -4.53 -6.28 -0.78
N ILE A 123 -3.91 -5.18 -0.35
CA ILE A 123 -4.63 -3.98 0.13
C ILE A 123 -5.57 -3.46 -0.97
N SER A 124 -5.04 -3.28 -2.18
CA SER A 124 -5.82 -2.75 -3.31
C SER A 124 -6.98 -3.67 -3.68
N GLY A 125 -6.73 -4.98 -3.72
CA GLY A 125 -7.76 -5.98 -3.96
C GLY A 125 -8.88 -5.90 -2.93
N ALA A 126 -8.53 -5.93 -1.64
CA ALA A 126 -9.48 -5.88 -0.55
C ALA A 126 -10.35 -4.60 -0.56
N VAL A 127 -9.76 -3.46 -0.92
CA VAL A 127 -10.45 -2.17 -1.02
C VAL A 127 -11.46 -2.14 -2.18
N LEU A 128 -11.13 -2.78 -3.30
CA LEU A 128 -11.92 -2.75 -4.53
C LEU A 128 -12.97 -3.86 -4.62
N LEU A 129 -13.00 -4.79 -3.67
CA LEU A 129 -13.99 -5.86 -3.67
C LEU A 129 -15.41 -5.29 -3.56
N PRO A 130 -16.37 -5.82 -4.34
CA PRO A 130 -17.77 -5.53 -4.11
C PRO A 130 -18.17 -6.05 -2.71
N ARG A 131 -19.19 -5.44 -2.11
CA ARG A 131 -19.72 -5.90 -0.81
C ARG A 131 -20.44 -7.24 -0.89
N GLY A 132 -20.75 -7.71 -2.10
CA GLY A 132 -21.54 -8.90 -2.33
C GLY A 132 -22.08 -8.94 -3.74
N SER A 133 -22.96 -9.89 -3.97
CA SER A 133 -23.77 -10.02 -5.17
C SER A 133 -25.21 -10.38 -4.77
N ASP A 134 -26.11 -10.50 -5.74
CA ASP A 134 -27.47 -10.98 -5.50
C ASP A 134 -27.52 -12.42 -4.94
N HIS A 135 -26.39 -13.13 -4.95
CA HIS A 135 -26.27 -14.48 -4.39
C HIS A 135 -25.96 -14.45 -2.88
N ASP A 136 -24.92 -13.72 -2.48
CA ASP A 136 -24.42 -13.63 -1.11
C ASP A 136 -23.55 -12.38 -0.92
N ASP A 137 -23.47 -11.92 0.34
CA ASP A 137 -22.57 -10.85 0.77
C ASP A 137 -21.14 -11.37 0.96
N PHE A 138 -20.15 -10.56 0.59
CA PHE A 138 -18.76 -10.79 0.98
C PHE A 138 -18.51 -10.32 2.41
N PRO A 139 -17.54 -10.91 3.12
CA PRO A 139 -17.03 -10.34 4.36
C PRO A 139 -16.53 -8.90 4.13
N ASP A 140 -16.49 -8.10 5.21
CA ASP A 140 -15.91 -6.75 5.12
C ASP A 140 -14.46 -6.84 4.59
N GLY A 141 -14.12 -5.95 3.66
CA GLY A 141 -12.80 -5.97 3.01
C GLY A 141 -11.63 -5.88 4.00
N CYS A 142 -11.81 -5.26 5.17
CA CYS A 142 -10.77 -5.23 6.21
C CYS A 142 -10.52 -6.63 6.80
N ILE A 143 -11.56 -7.45 6.97
CA ILE A 143 -11.42 -8.84 7.44
C ILE A 143 -10.67 -9.65 6.38
N ILE A 144 -11.08 -9.52 5.11
CA ILE A 144 -10.40 -10.21 3.99
C ILE A 144 -8.93 -9.80 3.91
N LEU A 145 -8.62 -8.52 4.07
CA LEU A 145 -7.24 -8.05 4.10
C LEU A 145 -6.44 -8.69 5.23
N ARG A 146 -6.98 -8.74 6.45
CA ARG A 146 -6.30 -9.33 7.59
C ARG A 146 -5.99 -10.81 7.37
N ASP A 147 -6.95 -11.58 6.89
CA ASP A 147 -6.74 -13.00 6.56
C ASP A 147 -5.62 -13.19 5.52
N ILE A 148 -5.56 -12.31 4.51
CA ILE A 148 -4.51 -12.33 3.49
C ILE A 148 -3.15 -11.94 4.08
N VAL A 149 -3.08 -10.89 4.90
CA VAL A 149 -1.84 -10.42 5.53
C VAL A 149 -1.28 -11.49 6.47
N GLU A 150 -2.12 -12.15 7.26
CA GLU A 150 -1.70 -13.26 8.12
C GLU A 150 -1.11 -14.42 7.30
N ALA A 151 -1.75 -14.78 6.18
CA ALA A 151 -1.24 -15.81 5.28
C ALA A 151 0.12 -15.42 4.64
N LEU A 152 0.28 -14.15 4.27
CA LEU A 152 1.55 -13.62 3.75
C LEU A 152 2.66 -13.66 4.81
N ILE A 153 2.37 -13.25 6.04
CA ILE A 153 3.32 -13.33 7.17
C ILE A 153 3.79 -14.78 7.37
N CYS A 154 2.85 -15.72 7.47
CA CYS A 154 3.15 -17.14 7.61
C CYS A 154 4.08 -17.63 6.49
N ARG A 155 3.82 -17.21 5.24
CA ARG A 155 4.64 -17.56 4.09
C ARG A 155 6.04 -16.95 4.14
N TRP A 156 6.17 -15.72 4.61
CA TRP A 156 7.45 -15.00 4.67
C TRP A 156 8.35 -15.43 5.83
N GLN A 157 7.75 -15.94 6.90
CA GLN A 157 8.47 -16.51 8.05
C GLN A 157 8.91 -17.96 7.80
N ALA A 158 8.23 -18.69 6.92
CA ALA A 158 8.64 -20.03 6.55
C ALA A 158 10.01 -20.00 5.87
N THR A 159 11.03 -20.59 6.51
CA THR A 159 12.34 -20.81 5.90
C THR A 159 12.18 -21.65 4.64
N TRP A 160 12.51 -21.06 3.49
CA TRP A 160 12.46 -21.75 2.21
C TRP A 160 13.65 -22.71 2.14
N GLU A 161 13.43 -23.99 2.45
CA GLU A 161 14.36 -25.05 2.06
C GLU A 161 14.03 -25.44 0.60
N PRO A 162 14.91 -25.18 -0.37
CA PRO A 162 14.69 -25.67 -1.72
C PRO A 162 14.73 -27.20 -1.69
N THR A 163 13.61 -27.85 -1.98
CA THR A 163 13.63 -29.28 -2.32
C THR A 163 14.37 -29.43 -3.64
N HIS A 164 15.53 -30.09 -3.56
CA HIS A 164 16.40 -30.47 -4.67
C HIS A 164 15.72 -31.42 -5.67
#